data_AF-A0A357BWR6-F1
#
_entry.id   AF-A0A357BWR6-F1
#
_cell.length_a   1.000
_cell.length_b   1.000
_cell.length_c   1.000
_cell.angle_alpha   90.00
_cell.angle_beta   90.00
_cell.angle_gamma   90.00
#
_symmetry.space_group_name_H-M   'P 1'
#
loop_
_entity.id
_entity.type
_entity.pdbx_description
1 polymer ?
#
loop_
_entity_poly.entity_id
_entity_poly.type
_entity_poly.pdbx_seq_one_letter_code
_entity_poly.pdbx_strand_id
1 'polypeptide(L)'
;MKKSVSIVMLVMMLVVSSAFAIRIKSGDVARKIQFVAYDATDANRVTTVASLTAGAVYYSIDGGTATAMTTPTIAAIDAVNMQGVFSLAIDEAGMVALPADANEAELMLYITGSNAITVPLSVEIYKDDESALTAYGVAKTSDITDYNAPTFAEMTSAFSALNDISKTDVNSCVVGIDWSRVAEPNSIVNLKRTTIQRTYDPNNQNAEGNALKKIRSSVTVQQ
;
A
#
# COMPACT_ATOMS: atom_id res chain seq x y z
N MET A 1 -22.06 40.74 -35.27
CA MET A 1 -22.52 39.35 -35.01
C MET A 1 -21.47 38.36 -35.55
N LYS A 2 -20.43 38.01 -34.78
CA LYS A 2 -19.33 37.08 -35.19
C LYS A 2 -18.66 36.37 -33.98
N LYS A 3 -19.42 36.03 -32.93
CA LYS A 3 -18.87 35.35 -31.73
C LYS A 3 -19.41 33.93 -31.51
N SER A 4 -20.35 33.47 -32.34
CA SER A 4 -21.09 32.22 -32.08
C SER A 4 -20.50 30.98 -32.74
N VAL A 5 -19.54 31.12 -33.67
CA VAL A 5 -18.98 29.97 -34.41
C VAL A 5 -17.82 29.28 -33.65
N SER A 6 -17.06 30.02 -32.82
CA SER A 6 -15.92 29.45 -32.09
C SER A 6 -16.31 28.52 -30.93
N ILE A 7 -17.43 28.77 -30.25
CA ILE A 7 -17.85 27.95 -29.11
C ILE A 7 -18.42 26.59 -29.55
N VAL A 8 -19.12 26.54 -30.69
CA VAL A 8 -19.66 25.29 -31.24
C VAL A 8 -18.53 24.37 -31.72
N MET A 9 -17.47 24.93 -32.31
CA MET A 9 -16.31 24.16 -32.76
C MET A 9 -15.42 23.68 -31.60
N LEU A 10 -15.28 24.48 -30.53
CA LEU A 10 -14.55 24.08 -29.31
C LEU A 10 -15.29 22.99 -28.52
N VAL A 11 -16.63 23.03 -28.49
CA VAL A 11 -17.47 22.03 -27.82
C VAL A 11 -17.57 20.73 -28.63
N MET A 12 -17.52 20.77 -29.97
CA MET A 12 -17.42 19.55 -30.78
C MET A 12 -16.06 18.86 -30.70
N MET A 13 -15.00 19.57 -30.31
CA MET A 13 -13.67 18.97 -30.11
C MET A 13 -13.48 18.37 -28.70
N LEU A 14 -14.42 18.61 -27.77
CA LEU A 14 -14.33 18.17 -26.37
C LEU A 14 -15.24 16.97 -26.03
N VAL A 15 -16.00 16.44 -26.99
CA VAL A 15 -16.86 15.28 -26.74
C VAL A 15 -16.26 14.04 -27.42
N VAL A 16 -15.97 13.06 -26.56
CA VAL A 16 -15.54 11.68 -26.82
C VAL A 16 -14.03 11.44 -26.87
N SER A 17 -13.40 11.41 -25.70
CA SER A 17 -12.44 10.33 -25.39
C SER A 17 -12.63 9.91 -23.93
N SER A 18 -13.85 9.49 -23.59
CA SER A 18 -13.99 8.45 -22.57
C SER A 18 -13.55 7.15 -23.25
N ALA A 19 -12.25 7.02 -23.45
CA ALA A 19 -11.66 5.82 -23.99
C ALA A 19 -12.09 4.68 -23.06
N PHE A 20 -12.76 3.67 -23.60
CA PHE A 20 -12.44 2.32 -23.16
C PHE A 20 -10.95 2.15 -23.50
N ALA A 21 -10.08 2.62 -22.59
CA ALA A 21 -8.66 2.62 -22.82
C ALA A 21 -8.26 1.15 -22.92
N ILE A 22 -7.88 0.73 -24.12
CA ILE A 22 -7.20 -0.54 -24.29
C ILE A 22 -5.88 -0.33 -23.55
N ARG A 23 -5.69 -1.07 -22.45
CA ARG A 23 -4.50 -1.01 -21.62
C ARG A 23 -3.71 -2.30 -21.79
N ILE A 24 -2.41 -2.17 -22.00
CA ILE A 24 -1.48 -3.29 -22.09
C ILE A 24 -0.41 -3.12 -21.03
N LYS A 25 -0.15 -4.17 -20.27
CA LYS A 25 0.94 -4.16 -19.29
C LYS A 25 2.27 -4.07 -20.03
N SER A 26 3.18 -3.24 -19.54
CA SER A 26 4.55 -3.14 -20.03
C SER A 26 5.21 -4.53 -20.05
N GLY A 27 5.77 -4.90 -21.20
CA GLY A 27 6.36 -6.22 -21.45
C GLY A 27 5.38 -7.35 -21.81
N ASP A 28 4.06 -7.12 -21.81
CA ASP A 28 3.07 -8.14 -22.20
C ASP A 28 2.92 -8.22 -23.73
N VAL A 29 3.76 -9.05 -24.35
CA VAL A 29 3.79 -9.31 -25.81
C VAL A 29 2.80 -10.40 -26.27
N ALA A 30 1.89 -10.85 -25.39
CA ALA A 30 0.93 -11.90 -25.73
C ALA A 30 -0.46 -11.34 -26.10
N ARG A 31 -0.65 -10.03 -25.97
CA ARG A 31 -1.94 -9.38 -26.16
C ARG A 31 -2.33 -9.28 -27.63
N LYS A 32 -3.63 -9.26 -27.85
CA LYS A 32 -4.25 -8.95 -29.14
C LYS A 32 -5.16 -7.76 -28.99
N ILE A 33 -5.13 -6.86 -29.96
CA ILE A 33 -6.00 -5.70 -30.02
C ILE A 33 -7.02 -5.90 -31.15
N GLN A 34 -8.29 -5.69 -30.83
CA GLN A 34 -9.37 -5.80 -31.81
C GLN A 34 -9.63 -4.45 -32.48
N PHE A 35 -9.93 -4.48 -33.77
CA PHE A 35 -10.28 -3.28 -34.52
C PHE A 35 -11.24 -3.61 -35.67
N VAL A 36 -11.94 -2.59 -36.15
CA VAL A 36 -12.81 -2.68 -37.31
C VAL A 36 -12.14 -2.04 -38.50
N ALA A 37 -12.09 -2.76 -39.62
CA ALA A 37 -11.62 -2.23 -40.90
C ALA A 37 -12.79 -1.98 -41.86
N TYR A 38 -12.81 -0.79 -42.44
CA TYR A 38 -13.82 -0.34 -43.39
C TYR A 38 -13.25 -0.29 -44.80
N ASP A 39 -14.09 -0.49 -45.79
CA ASP A 39 -13.70 -0.52 -47.21
C ASP A 39 -13.03 0.80 -47.63
N ALA A 40 -11.88 0.70 -48.32
CA ALA A 40 -11.09 1.87 -48.78
C ALA A 40 -11.88 2.84 -49.67
N THR A 41 -12.91 2.34 -50.37
CA THR A 41 -13.77 3.14 -51.24
C THR A 41 -14.94 3.78 -50.49
N ASP A 42 -15.23 3.32 -49.27
CA ASP A 42 -16.34 3.80 -48.45
C ASP A 42 -15.91 4.90 -47.48
N ALA A 43 -15.88 6.14 -47.98
CA ALA A 43 -15.53 7.32 -47.21
C ALA A 43 -16.40 7.53 -45.94
N ASN A 44 -17.58 6.91 -45.86
CA ASN A 44 -18.50 7.04 -44.73
C ASN A 44 -18.35 5.93 -43.68
N ARG A 45 -17.47 4.94 -43.90
CA ARG A 45 -17.21 3.83 -42.96
C ARG A 45 -18.48 3.06 -42.58
N VAL A 46 -19.34 2.78 -43.56
CA VAL A 46 -20.57 1.99 -43.37
C VAL A 46 -20.32 0.51 -43.72
N THR A 47 -19.42 0.28 -44.67
CA THR A 47 -19.12 -1.02 -45.26
C THR A 47 -17.81 -1.53 -44.70
N THR A 48 -17.85 -2.73 -44.12
CA THR A 48 -16.66 -3.39 -43.60
C THR A 48 -15.97 -4.23 -44.67
N VAL A 49 -14.66 -4.45 -44.51
CA VAL A 49 -13.92 -5.37 -45.38
C VAL A 49 -14.10 -6.82 -44.92
N ALA A 50 -14.40 -7.72 -45.86
CA ALA A 50 -14.51 -9.16 -45.57
C ALA A 50 -13.15 -9.81 -45.26
N SER A 51 -12.08 -9.27 -45.85
CA SER A 51 -10.71 -9.70 -45.62
C SER A 51 -9.77 -8.51 -45.65
N LEU A 52 -8.83 -8.46 -44.71
CA LEU A 52 -7.81 -7.42 -44.66
C LEU A 52 -6.47 -7.99 -45.13
N THR A 53 -6.05 -7.61 -46.33
CA THR A 53 -4.66 -7.80 -46.76
C THR A 53 -3.85 -6.64 -46.17
N ALA A 54 -3.10 -6.92 -45.11
CA ALA A 54 -2.28 -5.91 -44.44
C ALA A 54 -1.16 -5.42 -45.36
N GLY A 55 -1.03 -4.10 -45.53
CA GLY A 55 0.06 -3.47 -46.27
C GLY A 55 1.28 -3.23 -45.37
N ALA A 56 1.04 -2.57 -44.23
CA ALA A 56 2.01 -2.32 -43.17
C ALA A 56 1.28 -1.92 -41.87
N VAL A 57 1.88 -2.25 -40.72
CA VAL A 57 1.48 -1.70 -39.41
C VAL A 57 2.64 -0.90 -38.87
N TYR A 58 2.37 0.34 -38.49
CA TYR A 58 3.33 1.20 -37.82
C TYR A 58 2.89 1.46 -36.38
N TYR A 59 3.87 1.64 -35.51
CA TYR A 59 3.62 2.02 -34.13
C TYR A 59 4.53 3.17 -33.69
N SER A 60 4.07 3.94 -32.71
CA SER A 60 4.85 5.00 -32.05
C SER A 60 4.48 5.04 -30.58
N ILE A 61 5.47 5.32 -29.73
CA ILE A 61 5.29 5.48 -28.28
C ILE A 61 5.53 6.95 -27.93
N ASP A 62 4.58 7.58 -27.23
CA ASP A 62 4.61 8.98 -26.78
C ASP A 62 4.97 9.99 -27.88
N GLY A 63 4.45 9.76 -29.10
CA GLY A 63 4.73 10.63 -30.26
C GLY A 63 6.16 10.53 -30.79
N GLY A 64 6.90 9.49 -30.42
CA GLY A 64 8.22 9.18 -30.96
C GLY A 64 8.21 8.82 -32.45
N THR A 65 9.39 8.44 -32.97
CA THR A 65 9.52 8.06 -34.39
C THR A 65 8.69 6.82 -34.69
N ALA A 66 7.87 6.89 -35.75
CA ALA A 66 7.10 5.75 -36.21
C ALA A 66 8.02 4.59 -36.61
N THR A 67 7.77 3.42 -36.05
CA THR A 67 8.49 2.18 -36.34
C THR A 67 7.55 1.23 -37.06
N ALA A 68 8.03 0.56 -38.10
CA ALA A 68 7.25 -0.47 -38.78
C ALA A 68 7.37 -1.78 -38.02
N MET A 69 6.25 -2.47 -37.81
CA MET A 69 6.27 -3.86 -37.40
C MET A 69 6.94 -4.70 -38.48
N THR A 70 7.83 -5.59 -38.07
CA THR A 70 8.56 -6.51 -38.94
C THR A 70 7.68 -7.68 -39.39
N THR A 71 6.83 -8.19 -38.50
CA THR A 71 5.91 -9.31 -38.80
C THR A 71 4.50 -9.06 -38.24
N PRO A 72 3.71 -8.15 -38.85
CA PRO A 72 2.35 -7.89 -38.39
C PRO A 72 1.47 -9.14 -38.52
N THR A 73 0.94 -9.62 -37.39
CA THR A 73 0.01 -10.76 -37.37
C THR A 73 -1.42 -10.24 -37.21
N ILE A 74 -2.17 -10.23 -38.31
CA ILE A 74 -3.58 -9.83 -38.34
C ILE A 74 -4.48 -11.02 -38.69
N ALA A 75 -5.54 -11.23 -37.90
CA ALA A 75 -6.52 -12.30 -38.13
C ALA A 75 -7.95 -11.78 -37.98
N ALA A 76 -8.83 -12.18 -38.91
CA ALA A 76 -10.28 -11.95 -38.76
C ALA A 76 -10.80 -12.71 -37.52
N ILE A 77 -11.67 -12.08 -36.74
CA ILE A 77 -12.29 -12.71 -35.57
C ILE A 77 -13.33 -13.74 -36.02
N ASP A 78 -14.25 -13.33 -36.89
CA ASP A 78 -15.23 -14.20 -37.52
C ASP A 78 -15.59 -13.62 -38.90
N ALA A 79 -15.15 -14.31 -39.96
CA ALA A 79 -15.34 -13.87 -41.34
C ALA A 79 -16.80 -14.01 -41.84
N VAL A 80 -17.69 -14.64 -41.08
CA VAL A 80 -19.08 -14.90 -41.46
C VAL A 80 -20.02 -13.97 -40.70
N ASN A 81 -19.94 -13.98 -39.38
CA ASN A 81 -20.88 -13.28 -38.52
C ASN A 81 -20.40 -11.88 -38.08
N MET A 82 -19.09 -11.61 -38.18
CA MET A 82 -18.46 -10.36 -37.76
C MET A 82 -17.50 -9.81 -38.83
N GLN A 83 -17.96 -9.77 -40.09
CA GLN A 83 -17.18 -9.22 -41.19
C GLN A 83 -16.70 -7.80 -40.87
N GLY A 84 -15.41 -7.56 -41.04
CA GLY A 84 -14.76 -6.31 -40.68
C GLY A 84 -14.02 -6.30 -39.36
N VAL A 85 -14.27 -7.27 -38.48
CA VAL A 85 -13.63 -7.30 -37.15
C VAL A 85 -12.38 -8.16 -37.19
N PHE A 86 -11.25 -7.54 -36.87
CA PHE A 86 -9.92 -8.16 -36.89
C PHE A 86 -9.25 -8.06 -35.52
N SER A 87 -8.22 -8.87 -35.33
CA SER A 87 -7.27 -8.77 -34.24
C SER A 87 -5.85 -8.56 -34.79
N LEU A 88 -5.09 -7.69 -34.14
CA LEU A 88 -3.65 -7.50 -34.33
C LEU A 88 -2.93 -8.09 -33.12
N ALA A 89 -1.92 -8.94 -33.33
CA ALA A 89 -1.02 -9.35 -32.26
C ALA A 89 -0.06 -8.22 -31.90
N ILE A 90 0.15 -8.01 -30.60
CA ILE A 90 1.14 -7.07 -30.06
C ILE A 90 2.30 -7.90 -29.55
N ASP A 91 3.16 -8.35 -30.46
CA ASP A 91 4.19 -9.37 -30.20
C ASP A 91 5.64 -8.82 -30.24
N GLU A 92 5.83 -7.58 -30.68
CA GLU A 92 7.14 -6.94 -30.69
C GLU A 92 7.41 -6.23 -29.36
N ALA A 93 8.55 -6.55 -28.73
CA ALA A 93 8.94 -5.98 -27.44
C ALA A 93 8.95 -4.44 -27.43
N GLY A 94 9.29 -3.83 -28.57
CA GLY A 94 9.30 -2.38 -28.73
C GLY A 94 7.92 -1.72 -28.65
N MET A 95 6.82 -2.46 -28.85
CA MET A 95 5.45 -1.92 -28.78
C MET A 95 4.92 -1.81 -27.35
N VAL A 96 5.50 -2.55 -26.41
CA VAL A 96 5.05 -2.63 -25.01
C VAL A 96 6.15 -2.23 -24.04
N ALA A 97 7.21 -1.58 -24.52
CA ALA A 97 8.28 -1.06 -23.71
C ALA A 97 7.94 0.35 -23.22
N LEU A 98 7.89 0.54 -21.91
CA LEU A 98 7.82 1.88 -21.34
C LEU A 98 9.17 2.60 -21.47
N PRO A 99 9.16 3.93 -21.69
CA PRO A 99 10.33 4.75 -21.47
C PRO A 99 10.89 4.57 -20.05
N ALA A 100 12.18 4.83 -19.88
CA ALA A 100 12.79 4.83 -18.55
C ALA A 100 12.06 5.80 -17.62
N ASP A 101 11.84 5.39 -16.37
CA ASP A 101 11.17 6.16 -15.32
C ASP A 101 9.70 6.54 -15.60
N ALA A 102 9.10 6.05 -16.68
CA ALA A 102 7.68 6.20 -16.96
C ALA A 102 6.84 5.10 -16.30
N ASN A 103 5.66 5.45 -15.81
CA ASN A 103 4.66 4.49 -15.33
C ASN A 103 3.61 4.17 -16.41
N GLU A 104 3.42 5.07 -17.36
CA GLU A 104 2.44 4.97 -18.43
C GLU A 104 3.01 5.61 -19.70
N ALA A 105 2.56 5.16 -20.87
CA ALA A 105 2.89 5.74 -22.17
C ALA A 105 1.75 5.48 -23.18
N GLU A 106 1.62 6.34 -24.19
CA GLU A 106 0.67 6.15 -25.29
C GLU A 106 1.33 5.38 -26.44
N LEU A 107 0.79 4.20 -26.76
CA LEU A 107 1.06 3.45 -27.98
C LEU A 107 0.03 3.85 -29.05
N MET A 108 0.53 4.50 -30.10
CA MET A 108 -0.24 4.77 -31.32
C MET A 108 0.04 3.69 -32.36
N LEU A 109 -1.03 3.09 -32.90
CA LEU A 109 -0.96 2.14 -34.01
C LEU A 109 -1.58 2.75 -35.26
N TYR A 110 -0.93 2.51 -36.40
CA TYR A 110 -1.37 2.96 -37.70
C TYR A 110 -1.37 1.78 -38.66
N ILE A 111 -2.55 1.21 -38.90
CA ILE A 111 -2.74 0.00 -39.70
C ILE A 111 -3.17 0.38 -41.10
N THR A 112 -2.43 -0.07 -42.10
CA THR A 112 -2.73 0.15 -43.52
C THR A 112 -3.07 -1.16 -44.23
N GLY A 113 -3.98 -1.08 -45.21
CA GLY A 113 -4.35 -2.21 -46.07
C GLY A 113 -4.75 -1.73 -47.45
N SER A 114 -4.60 -2.58 -48.46
CA SER A 114 -4.90 -2.20 -49.86
C SER A 114 -6.38 -1.91 -50.11
N ASN A 115 -7.25 -2.60 -49.37
CA ASN A 115 -8.71 -2.56 -49.56
C ASN A 115 -9.43 -1.94 -48.36
N ALA A 116 -8.70 -1.41 -47.39
CA ALA A 116 -9.27 -0.83 -46.18
C ALA A 116 -8.79 0.60 -45.97
N ILE A 117 -9.67 1.44 -45.44
CA ILE A 117 -9.29 2.74 -44.89
C ILE A 117 -8.31 2.49 -43.74
N THR A 118 -7.28 3.34 -43.67
CA THR A 118 -6.32 3.32 -42.56
C THR A 118 -7.03 3.38 -41.21
N VAL A 119 -6.64 2.46 -40.32
CA VAL A 119 -7.18 2.36 -38.96
C VAL A 119 -6.15 2.88 -37.95
N PRO A 120 -6.36 4.08 -37.36
CA PRO A 120 -5.59 4.54 -36.22
C PRO A 120 -6.16 3.99 -34.91
N LEU A 121 -5.29 3.55 -34.00
CA LEU A 121 -5.67 3.13 -32.64
C LEU A 121 -4.73 3.79 -31.62
N SER A 122 -5.27 4.17 -30.47
CA SER A 122 -4.51 4.63 -29.31
C SER A 122 -4.71 3.64 -28.17
N VAL A 123 -3.61 3.26 -27.53
CA VAL A 123 -3.51 2.20 -26.54
C VAL A 123 -2.60 2.71 -25.43
N GLU A 124 -2.96 2.47 -24.18
CA GLU A 124 -2.11 2.82 -23.05
C GLU A 124 -1.21 1.63 -22.70
N ILE A 125 0.09 1.88 -22.60
CA ILE A 125 1.02 0.96 -21.96
C ILE A 125 1.14 1.39 -20.50
N TYR A 126 1.01 0.46 -19.55
CA TYR A 126 1.11 0.78 -18.13
C TYR A 126 2.05 -0.18 -17.39
N LYS A 127 2.67 0.31 -16.33
CA LYS A 127 3.49 -0.49 -15.41
C LYS A 127 2.57 -1.13 -14.37
N ASP A 128 2.78 -2.41 -14.05
CA ASP A 128 2.11 -2.98 -12.89
C ASP A 128 2.68 -2.37 -11.60
N ASP A 129 1.79 -1.91 -10.74
CA ASP A 129 2.10 -1.35 -9.42
C ASP A 129 2.75 -2.37 -8.46
N GLU A 130 3.00 -3.61 -8.88
CA GLU A 130 3.89 -4.53 -8.15
C GLU A 130 5.30 -3.93 -7.95
N SER A 131 5.75 -3.06 -8.87
CA SER A 131 6.99 -2.28 -8.67
C SER A 131 6.80 -1.07 -7.73
N ALA A 132 5.57 -0.60 -7.52
CA ALA A 132 5.25 0.43 -6.53
C ALA A 132 5.15 -0.16 -5.11
N LEU A 133 4.78 -1.44 -4.96
CA LEU A 133 4.82 -2.15 -3.68
C LEU A 133 6.24 -2.20 -3.09
N THR A 134 7.25 -2.39 -3.94
CA THR A 134 8.66 -2.33 -3.50
C THR A 134 9.06 -0.95 -2.99
N ALA A 135 8.44 0.13 -3.47
CA ALA A 135 8.67 1.49 -2.97
C ALA A 135 8.01 1.73 -1.60
N TYR A 136 6.97 0.97 -1.26
CA TYR A 136 6.30 1.00 0.05
C TYR A 136 6.91 0.04 1.08
N GLY A 137 7.99 -0.67 0.74
CA GLY A 137 8.65 -1.63 1.64
C GLY A 137 7.76 -2.81 2.04
N VAL A 138 6.66 -3.05 1.29
CA VAL A 138 5.84 -4.25 1.49
C VAL A 138 6.64 -5.40 0.91
N ALA A 139 7.20 -6.20 1.82
CA ALA A 139 7.95 -7.40 1.48
C ALA A 139 7.13 -8.25 0.50
N LYS A 140 7.76 -8.71 -0.58
CA LYS A 140 7.14 -9.56 -1.59
C LYS A 140 6.56 -10.79 -0.87
N THR A 141 5.57 -11.47 -1.43
CA THR A 141 5.09 -12.75 -0.83
C THR A 141 6.21 -13.78 -0.71
N SER A 142 7.26 -13.65 -1.54
CA SER A 142 8.51 -14.42 -1.46
C SER A 142 9.47 -13.97 -0.36
N ASP A 143 9.28 -12.80 0.24
CA ASP A 143 10.06 -12.31 1.39
C ASP A 143 9.43 -12.72 2.72
N ILE A 144 8.14 -13.13 2.71
CA ILE A 144 7.49 -13.82 3.84
C ILE A 144 8.05 -15.24 4.05
N THR A 145 8.90 -15.74 3.15
CA THR A 145 9.58 -17.04 3.37
C THR A 145 10.48 -17.03 4.60
N ASP A 146 10.91 -15.84 5.04
CA ASP A 146 11.74 -15.67 6.23
C ASP A 146 10.90 -15.52 7.50
N TYR A 147 9.56 -15.41 7.37
CA TYR A 147 8.67 -15.45 8.53
C TYR A 147 8.60 -16.86 9.09
N ASN A 148 9.54 -17.18 9.97
CA ASN A 148 9.47 -18.36 10.80
C ASN A 148 8.51 -18.08 11.97
N ALA A 149 7.24 -18.44 11.79
CA ALA A 149 6.23 -18.31 12.84
C ALA A 149 6.74 -19.01 14.13
N PRO A 150 6.64 -18.36 15.30
CA PRO A 150 7.13 -18.95 16.54
C PRO A 150 6.42 -20.27 16.79
N THR A 151 7.19 -21.30 17.09
CA THR A 151 6.65 -22.60 17.48
C THR A 151 5.92 -22.49 18.80
N PHE A 152 5.00 -23.41 19.04
CA PHE A 152 4.30 -23.51 20.32
C PHE A 152 5.27 -23.63 21.52
N ALA A 153 6.41 -24.30 21.33
CA ALA A 153 7.45 -24.42 22.35
C ALA A 153 8.12 -23.08 22.67
N GLU A 154 8.48 -22.31 21.64
CA GLU A 154 9.07 -20.97 21.81
C GLU A 154 8.11 -20.01 22.51
N MET A 155 6.83 -20.02 22.14
CA MET A 155 5.80 -19.24 22.83
C MET A 155 5.65 -19.68 24.30
N THR A 156 5.63 -20.98 24.57
CA THR A 156 5.49 -21.53 25.93
C THR A 156 6.69 -21.14 26.80
N SER A 157 7.91 -21.18 26.25
CA SER A 157 9.12 -20.73 26.94
C SER A 157 9.07 -19.23 27.23
N ALA A 158 8.64 -18.40 26.29
CA ALA A 158 8.49 -16.96 26.50
C ALA A 158 7.45 -16.63 27.59
N PHE A 159 6.30 -17.30 27.58
CA PHE A 159 5.29 -17.15 28.63
C PHE A 159 5.78 -17.65 30.00
N SER A 160 6.56 -18.74 30.02
CA SER A 160 7.15 -19.26 31.26
C SER A 160 8.16 -18.29 31.85
N ALA A 161 8.98 -17.65 31.01
CA ALA A 161 9.94 -16.62 31.45
C ALA A 161 9.25 -15.37 32.02
N LEU A 162 8.07 -15.00 31.51
CA LEU A 162 7.26 -13.91 32.08
C LEU A 162 6.61 -14.30 33.41
N ASN A 163 6.32 -15.58 33.61
CA ASN A 163 5.75 -16.12 34.84
C ASN A 163 6.80 -16.47 35.90
N ASP A 164 8.09 -16.26 35.59
CA ASP A 164 9.22 -16.55 36.49
C ASP A 164 9.66 -15.30 37.26
N ILE A 165 8.70 -14.44 37.67
CA ILE A 165 8.96 -13.55 38.80
C ILE A 165 9.07 -14.48 40.01
N SER A 166 10.30 -14.85 40.36
CA SER A 166 10.53 -15.82 41.40
C SER A 166 9.95 -15.30 42.72
N LYS A 167 9.55 -16.21 43.61
CA LYS A 167 9.17 -15.84 44.99
C LYS A 167 10.26 -14.98 45.64
N THR A 168 11.52 -15.18 45.28
CA THR A 168 12.67 -14.39 45.74
C THR A 168 12.60 -12.95 45.24
N ASP A 169 12.25 -12.73 43.98
CA ASP A 169 12.13 -11.38 43.39
C ASP A 169 10.94 -10.63 43.98
N VAL A 170 9.78 -11.30 44.11
CA VAL A 170 8.62 -10.73 44.82
C VAL A 170 8.99 -10.37 46.25
N ASN A 171 9.62 -11.31 46.98
CA ASN A 171 10.01 -11.07 48.37
C ASN A 171 11.07 -9.96 48.50
N SER A 172 11.95 -9.78 47.50
CA SER A 172 12.94 -8.70 47.46
C SER A 172 12.33 -7.33 47.16
N CYS A 173 11.27 -7.26 46.35
CA CYS A 173 10.53 -6.02 46.08
C CYS A 173 9.58 -5.66 47.24
N VAL A 174 9.16 -6.64 48.03
CA VAL A 174 8.35 -6.47 49.24
C VAL A 174 9.23 -6.24 50.50
N VAL A 175 10.54 -6.00 50.33
CA VAL A 175 11.47 -5.63 51.42
C VAL A 175 11.12 -4.23 51.92
N GLY A 176 10.19 -4.19 52.85
CA GLY A 176 9.59 -3.00 53.44
C GLY A 176 8.34 -3.32 54.23
N ILE A 177 7.69 -4.45 53.93
CA ILE A 177 6.65 -5.01 54.78
C ILE A 177 7.31 -5.98 55.76
N ASP A 178 7.56 -5.52 56.97
CA ASP A 178 8.03 -6.36 58.07
C ASP A 178 6.90 -7.30 58.54
N TRP A 179 6.79 -8.45 57.90
CA TRP A 179 5.82 -9.51 58.24
C TRP A 179 6.09 -10.18 59.59
N SER A 180 7.26 -9.95 60.21
CA SER A 180 7.54 -10.47 61.56
C SER A 180 6.60 -9.88 62.61
N ARG A 181 5.93 -8.76 62.30
CA ARG A 181 4.91 -8.12 63.14
C ARG A 181 3.48 -8.64 62.88
N VAL A 182 3.31 -9.60 61.98
CA VAL A 182 1.99 -10.17 61.58
C VAL A 182 1.86 -11.65 61.99
N ALA A 183 2.89 -12.24 62.61
CA ALA A 183 2.93 -13.65 62.95
C ALA A 183 2.11 -14.05 64.19
N GLU A 184 1.51 -13.09 64.92
CA GLU A 184 0.57 -13.39 65.99
C GLU A 184 -0.86 -13.02 65.54
N PRO A 185 -1.79 -13.99 65.37
CA PRO A 185 -3.17 -13.73 64.93
C PRO A 185 -3.95 -12.74 65.81
N ASN A 186 -3.42 -12.44 67.01
CA ASN A 186 -4.06 -11.60 68.02
C ASN A 186 -3.27 -10.33 68.34
N SER A 187 -2.09 -10.10 67.75
CA SER A 187 -1.41 -8.83 67.92
C SER A 187 -2.01 -7.83 66.94
N ILE A 188 -3.11 -7.17 67.35
CA ILE A 188 -3.47 -5.88 66.78
C ILE A 188 -2.19 -5.06 66.79
N VAL A 189 -1.65 -4.74 65.62
CA VAL A 189 -0.55 -3.80 65.50
C VAL A 189 -1.08 -2.52 66.09
N ASN A 190 -0.80 -2.29 67.37
CA ASN A 190 -0.90 -1.00 68.00
C ASN A 190 0.16 -0.16 67.32
N LEU A 191 -0.15 0.34 66.12
CA LEU A 191 0.40 1.56 65.61
C LEU A 191 0.08 2.55 66.72
N LYS A 192 1.03 2.76 67.63
CA LYS A 192 0.97 3.88 68.56
C LYS A 192 0.88 5.09 67.64
N ARG A 193 -0.34 5.55 67.42
CA ARG A 193 -0.59 6.86 66.84
C ARG A 193 0.16 7.78 67.78
N THR A 194 1.31 8.25 67.36
CA THR A 194 2.05 9.28 68.08
C THR A 194 1.19 10.52 67.95
N THR A 195 0.18 10.63 68.81
CA THR A 195 -0.58 11.85 68.98
C THR A 195 0.42 12.83 69.55
N ILE A 196 0.93 13.72 68.70
CA ILE A 196 1.77 14.83 69.12
C ILE A 196 0.86 15.75 69.93
N GLN A 197 0.73 15.49 71.23
CA GLN A 197 0.16 16.47 72.14
C GLN A 197 1.22 17.53 72.36
N ARG A 198 1.05 18.67 71.68
CA ARG A 198 1.78 19.90 72.04
C ARG A 198 1.21 20.36 73.37
N THR A 199 1.93 20.11 74.46
CA THR A 199 1.63 20.77 75.73
C THR A 199 2.05 22.23 75.60
N TYR A 200 1.08 23.14 75.48
CA TYR A 200 1.32 24.57 75.53
C TYR A 200 1.51 24.98 76.99
N ASP A 201 2.70 25.47 77.35
CA ASP A 201 2.95 26.12 78.64
C ASP A 201 2.78 27.65 78.44
N PRO A 202 1.71 28.26 78.96
CA PRO A 202 1.43 29.68 78.75
C PRO A 202 2.47 30.62 79.38
N ASN A 203 3.36 30.13 80.23
CA ASN A 203 4.31 30.97 80.98
C ASN A 203 5.73 30.97 80.39
N ASN A 204 5.96 30.25 79.28
CA ASN A 204 7.29 30.12 78.68
C ASN A 204 7.31 30.69 77.25
N GLN A 205 7.33 32.02 77.13
CA GLN A 205 7.32 32.71 75.82
C GLN A 205 8.64 32.64 75.04
N ASN A 206 9.66 31.91 75.53
CA ASN A 206 11.00 31.96 74.96
C ASN A 206 11.52 30.58 74.49
N ALA A 207 10.66 29.55 74.44
CA ALA A 207 11.08 28.16 74.21
C ALA A 207 10.93 27.64 72.77
N GLU A 208 10.85 28.52 71.76
CA GLU A 208 10.81 28.08 70.34
C GLU A 208 12.15 27.53 69.83
N GLY A 209 13.25 27.70 70.57
CA GLY A 209 14.59 27.37 70.10
C GLY A 209 15.14 25.97 70.42
N ASN A 210 14.48 25.12 71.23
CA ASN A 210 15.14 23.90 71.72
C ASN A 210 14.27 22.65 71.95
N ALA A 211 13.07 22.58 71.36
CA ALA A 211 12.15 21.45 71.54
C ALA A 211 12.46 20.19 70.69
N LEU A 212 13.71 20.00 70.23
CA LEU A 212 14.08 18.86 69.37
C LEU A 212 15.22 17.99 69.93
N LYS A 213 15.52 18.04 71.23
CA LYS A 213 16.67 17.30 71.78
C LYS A 213 16.38 16.43 72.99
N LYS A 214 15.41 15.52 72.88
CA LYS A 214 15.45 14.19 73.53
C LYS A 214 14.29 13.30 73.09
N ILE A 215 14.43 12.62 71.96
CA ILE A 215 13.68 11.38 71.72
C ILE A 215 14.60 10.25 72.19
N ARG A 216 14.51 9.87 73.47
CA ARG A 216 15.04 8.57 73.90
C ARG A 216 13.95 7.54 73.63
N SER A 217 14.05 6.82 72.51
CA SER A 217 13.28 5.60 72.30
C SER A 217 13.80 4.54 73.27
N SER A 218 13.13 4.36 74.40
CA SER A 218 13.31 3.15 75.20
C SER A 218 12.46 2.05 74.58
N VAL A 219 13.11 1.13 73.88
CA VAL A 219 12.50 -0.16 73.51
C VAL A 219 12.75 -1.10 74.68
N THR A 220 11.70 -1.39 75.46
CA THR A 220 11.75 -2.48 76.43
C THR A 220 11.16 -3.71 75.75
N VAL A 221 12.01 -4.67 75.40
CA VAL A 221 11.57 -6.00 74.97
C VAL A 221 11.26 -6.77 76.25
N GLN A 222 9.99 -7.13 76.47
CA GLN A 222 9.66 -8.17 77.44
C GLN A 222 9.79 -9.51 76.72
N GLN A 223 10.64 -10.39 77.24
CA GLN A 223 10.66 -11.81 76.88
C GLN A 223 9.47 -12.53 77.53
#